data_AF-D6AHT9-F1
#
_entry.id   AF-D6AHT9-F1
#
_cell.length_a   1.000
_cell.length_b   1.000
_cell.length_c   1.000
_cell.angle_alpha   90.00
_cell.angle_beta   90.00
_cell.angle_gamma   90.00
#
_symmetry.space_group_name_H-M   'P 1'
#
loop_
_entity.id
_entity.type
_entity.pdbx_description
1 polymer ?
#
loop_
_entity_poly.entity_id
_entity_poly.type
_entity_poly.pdbx_seq_one_letter_code
_entity_poly.pdbx_strand_id
1 'polypeptide(L)'
;MAPADVPAPPADGAPVDHAVGLAHFNSLPFAAAEAAFLECCGSLRWAHRMAAHRPYPDLGALLAASDEAGYDLAPSDIAEALAAEPAPCLHHDAPRAAHLALRAAHAAYESRFP
;
A
#
# COMPACT_ATOMS: atom_id res chain seq x y z
N MET A 1 -16.66 -10.40 -32.83
CA MET A 1 -16.34 -10.20 -31.40
C MET A 1 -15.35 -9.05 -31.34
N ALA A 2 -15.82 -7.82 -31.08
CA ALA A 2 -14.94 -6.66 -30.91
C ALA A 2 -14.43 -6.64 -29.45
N PRO A 3 -13.17 -6.22 -29.18
CA PRO A 3 -12.71 -6.06 -27.81
C PRO A 3 -13.45 -4.89 -27.16
N ALA A 4 -13.93 -5.11 -25.93
CA ALA A 4 -14.52 -4.07 -25.11
C ALA A 4 -13.41 -3.08 -24.71
N ASP A 5 -13.60 -1.82 -25.08
CA ASP A 5 -12.81 -0.70 -24.60
C ASP A 5 -13.15 -0.49 -23.13
N VAL A 6 -12.17 -0.68 -22.24
CA VAL A 6 -12.35 -0.45 -20.81
C VAL A 6 -12.07 1.03 -20.57
N PRO A 7 -13.06 1.83 -20.13
CA PRO A 7 -12.80 3.24 -19.84
C PRO A 7 -11.79 3.34 -18.69
N ALA A 8 -10.75 4.15 -18.91
CA ALA A 8 -9.80 4.53 -17.87
C ALA A 8 -10.56 5.16 -16.67
N PRO A 9 -10.11 4.93 -15.43
CA PRO A 9 -10.72 5.55 -14.26
C PRO A 9 -10.65 7.09 -14.38
N PRO A 10 -11.65 7.82 -13.86
CA PRO A 10 -11.66 9.28 -13.93
C PRO A 10 -10.44 9.82 -13.18
N ALA A 11 -9.61 10.58 -13.89
CA ALA A 11 -8.45 11.27 -13.34
C ALA A 11 -8.89 12.58 -12.67
N ASP A 12 -9.81 12.51 -11.70
CA ASP A 12 -10.42 13.69 -11.10
C ASP A 12 -10.18 13.75 -9.58
N GLY A 13 -8.92 13.95 -9.22
CA GLY A 13 -8.56 14.72 -8.02
C GLY A 13 -7.73 15.89 -8.50
N ALA A 14 -8.24 17.12 -8.35
CA ALA A 14 -7.61 18.29 -8.94
C ALA A 14 -6.11 18.38 -8.55
N PRO A 15 -5.21 18.77 -9.48
CA PRO A 15 -3.77 18.86 -9.21
C PRO A 15 -3.41 19.80 -8.04
N VAL A 16 -4.33 20.68 -7.64
CA VAL A 16 -4.13 21.66 -6.55
C VAL A 16 -4.21 21.02 -5.17
N ASP A 17 -5.12 20.06 -4.95
CA ASP A 17 -5.32 19.44 -3.63
C ASP A 17 -4.14 18.56 -3.25
N HIS A 18 -3.60 17.82 -4.23
CA HIS A 18 -2.39 17.03 -4.07
C HIS A 18 -1.16 17.90 -3.81
N ALA A 19 -1.04 19.06 -4.47
CA ALA A 19 0.09 19.95 -4.25
C ALA A 19 0.10 20.53 -2.81
N VAL A 20 -1.06 20.91 -2.28
CA VAL A 20 -1.20 21.37 -0.89
C VAL A 20 -0.92 20.23 0.10
N GLY A 21 -1.51 19.06 -0.14
CA GLY A 21 -1.28 17.87 0.68
C GLY A 21 0.18 17.44 0.70
N LEU A 22 0.85 17.48 -0.45
CA LEU A 22 2.27 17.12 -0.59
C LEU A 22 3.19 18.14 0.08
N ALA A 23 2.90 19.44 -0.04
CA ALA A 23 3.65 20.48 0.67
C ALA A 23 3.56 20.28 2.20
N HIS A 24 2.36 19.99 2.71
CA HIS A 24 2.16 19.65 4.11
C HIS A 24 2.96 18.39 4.50
N PHE A 25 2.84 17.32 3.71
CA PHE A 25 3.57 16.07 3.92
C PHE A 25 5.09 16.25 3.97
N ASN A 26 5.66 17.03 3.05
CA ASN A 26 7.09 17.35 3.01
C ASN A 26 7.57 18.10 4.26
N SER A 27 6.67 18.83 4.94
CA SER A 27 6.99 19.58 6.17
C SER A 27 6.85 18.78 7.47
N LEU A 28 6.27 17.57 7.42
CA LEU A 28 6.06 16.74 8.61
C LEU A 28 7.40 16.36 9.27
N PRO A 29 7.45 16.27 10.62
CA PRO A 29 8.56 15.65 11.32
C PRO A 29 8.82 14.23 10.77
N PHE A 30 10.09 13.81 10.76
CA PHE A 30 10.49 12.51 10.18
C PHE A 30 9.62 11.35 10.67
N ALA A 31 9.47 11.20 11.99
CA ALA A 31 8.67 10.11 12.58
C ALA A 31 7.19 10.17 12.19
N ALA A 32 6.62 11.36 11.98
CA ALA A 32 5.24 11.50 11.54
C ALA A 32 5.07 11.13 10.06
N ALA A 33 6.05 11.47 9.21
CA ALA A 33 6.04 11.06 7.80
C ALA A 33 6.27 9.56 7.64
N GLU A 34 7.17 8.98 8.43
CA GLU A 34 7.41 7.53 8.47
C GLU A 34 6.15 6.79 8.92
N ALA A 35 5.48 7.24 9.99
CA ALA A 35 4.22 6.67 10.44
C ALA A 35 3.12 6.76 9.36
N ALA A 36 3.00 7.89 8.67
CA ALA A 36 2.05 8.04 7.58
C ALA A 36 2.35 7.10 6.40
N PHE A 37 3.62 6.83 6.08
CA PHE A 37 3.97 5.84 5.07
C PHE A 37 3.67 4.40 5.51
N LEU A 38 3.79 4.10 6.81
CA LEU A 38 3.44 2.77 7.34
C LEU A 38 1.95 2.45 7.24
N GLU A 39 1.08 3.46 7.13
CA GLU A 39 -0.34 3.25 6.82
C GLU A 39 -0.56 2.77 5.37
N CYS A 40 0.41 3.00 4.47
CA CYS A 40 0.35 2.56 3.08
C CYS A 40 1.03 1.19 2.85
N CYS A 41 2.15 0.93 3.54
CA CYS A 41 2.91 -0.31 3.41
C CYS A 41 3.60 -0.62 4.74
N GLY A 42 3.35 -1.80 5.30
CA GLY A 42 3.86 -2.20 6.61
C GLY A 42 5.37 -2.44 6.72
N SER A 43 6.15 -2.19 5.66
CA SER A 43 7.61 -2.33 5.72
C SER A 43 8.27 -1.09 6.34
N LEU A 44 8.97 -1.28 7.47
CA LEU A 44 9.71 -0.23 8.16
C LEU A 44 10.84 0.33 7.28
N ARG A 45 11.59 -0.55 6.61
CA ARG A 45 12.69 -0.14 5.73
C ARG A 45 12.21 0.73 4.57
N TRP A 46 11.08 0.36 3.96
CA TRP A 46 10.45 1.14 2.89
C TRP A 46 9.99 2.51 3.40
N ALA A 47 9.22 2.54 4.49
CA ALA A 47 8.70 3.78 5.06
C ALA A 47 9.82 4.75 5.49
N HIS A 48 10.87 4.23 6.12
CA HIS A 48 12.06 5.01 6.48
C HIS A 48 12.73 5.62 5.25
N ARG A 49 12.96 4.83 4.18
CA ARG A 49 13.57 5.32 2.93
C ARG A 49 12.74 6.44 2.33
N MET A 50 11.42 6.27 2.30
CA MET A 50 10.51 7.28 1.77
C MET A 50 10.55 8.57 2.62
N ALA A 51 10.47 8.46 3.95
CA ALA A 51 10.56 9.62 4.83
C ALA A 51 11.90 10.38 4.72
N ALA A 52 12.99 9.65 4.49
CA ALA A 52 14.34 10.19 4.31
C ALA A 52 14.58 10.85 2.94
N HIS A 53 13.82 10.46 1.91
CA HIS A 53 13.98 11.00 0.55
C HIS A 53 13.24 12.32 0.32
N ARG A 54 12.44 12.77 1.30
CA ARG A 54 11.76 14.07 1.22
C ARG A 54 12.79 15.22 1.12
N PRO A 55 12.45 16.32 0.42
CA PRO A 55 11.13 16.65 -0.12
C PRO A 55 10.87 16.08 -1.53
N TYR A 56 9.61 15.72 -1.80
CA TYR A 56 9.15 15.37 -3.15
C TYR A 56 8.63 16.61 -3.88
N PRO A 57 9.09 16.89 -5.12
CA PRO A 57 8.68 18.09 -5.85
C PRO A 57 7.24 18.03 -6.37
N ASP A 58 6.73 16.83 -6.67
CA ASP A 58 5.37 16.57 -7.12
C ASP A 58 4.95 15.13 -6.80
N LEU A 59 3.68 14.81 -7.03
CA LEU A 59 3.13 13.48 -6.77
C LEU A 59 3.79 12.40 -7.64
N GLY A 60 4.17 12.72 -8.88
CA GLY A 60 4.83 11.78 -9.78
C GLY A 60 6.19 11.35 -9.23
N ALA A 61 6.96 12.28 -8.70
CA ALA A 61 8.24 12.00 -8.05
C ALA A 61 8.08 11.15 -6.77
N LEU A 62 7.02 11.39 -5.98
CA LEU A 62 6.71 10.56 -4.81
C LEU A 62 6.38 9.11 -5.23
N LEU A 63 5.52 8.94 -6.23
CA LEU A 63 5.12 7.61 -6.72
C LEU A 63 6.31 6.87 -7.36
N ALA A 64 7.14 7.57 -8.13
CA ALA A 64 8.35 6.98 -8.69
C ALA A 64 9.34 6.50 -7.60
N ALA A 65 9.52 7.31 -6.54
CA ALA A 65 10.35 6.91 -5.40
C ALA A 65 9.75 5.71 -4.63
N SER A 66 8.42 5.64 -4.53
CA SER A 66 7.71 4.51 -3.95
C SER A 66 7.97 3.22 -4.73
N ASP A 67 7.85 3.27 -6.06
CA ASP A 67 8.12 2.13 -6.94
C ASP A 67 9.56 1.67 -6.83
N GLU A 68 10.53 2.60 -6.89
CA GLU A 68 11.96 2.29 -6.73
C GLU A 68 12.24 1.65 -5.36
N ALA A 69 11.67 2.21 -4.29
CA ALA A 69 11.81 1.65 -2.95
C ALA A 69 11.20 0.26 -2.82
N GLY A 70 10.10 -0.02 -3.54
CA GLY A 70 9.46 -1.32 -3.61
C GLY A 70 10.30 -2.38 -4.32
N TYR A 71 10.97 -2.03 -5.42
CA TYR A 71 11.84 -2.96 -6.16
C TYR A 71 13.06 -3.42 -5.33
N ASP A 72 13.54 -2.60 -4.40
CA ASP A 72 14.71 -2.88 -3.56
C ASP A 72 14.36 -3.61 -2.24
N LEU A 73 13.10 -3.99 -2.03
CA LEU A 73 12.68 -4.72 -0.84
C LEU A 73 13.30 -6.13 -0.81
N ALA A 74 13.94 -6.45 0.30
CA ALA A 74 14.41 -7.80 0.54
C ALA A 74 13.21 -8.69 0.90
N PRO A 75 13.33 -10.03 0.74
CA PRO A 75 12.25 -10.95 1.12
C PRO A 75 11.74 -10.77 2.55
N SER A 76 12.62 -10.41 3.50
CA SER A 76 12.22 -10.10 4.88
C SER A 76 11.36 -8.85 5.02
N ASP A 77 11.64 -7.82 4.21
CA ASP A 77 10.87 -6.57 4.22
C ASP A 77 9.49 -6.79 3.60
N ILE A 78 9.41 -7.64 2.56
CA ILE A 78 8.15 -8.08 1.96
C ILE A 78 7.34 -8.89 2.98
N ALA A 79 7.97 -9.83 3.68
CA ALA A 79 7.31 -10.62 4.71
C ALA A 79 6.80 -9.75 5.87
N GLU A 80 7.57 -8.75 6.31
CA GLU A 80 7.15 -7.77 7.30
C GLU A 80 5.91 -6.99 6.84
N ALA A 81 5.93 -6.46 5.61
CA ALA A 81 4.79 -5.74 5.05
C ALA A 81 3.53 -6.62 4.98
N LEU A 82 3.65 -7.85 4.49
CA LEU A 82 2.53 -8.78 4.38
C LEU A 82 1.99 -9.23 5.73
N ALA A 83 2.85 -9.36 6.76
CA ALA A 83 2.41 -9.71 8.11
C ALA A 83 1.62 -8.59 8.79
N ALA A 84 1.82 -7.33 8.38
CA ALA A 84 1.07 -6.18 8.88
C ALA A 84 -0.31 -6.02 8.20
N GLU A 85 -0.53 -6.67 7.05
CA GLU A 85 -1.79 -6.57 6.30
C GLU A 85 -2.92 -7.33 7.01
N PRO A 86 -4.13 -6.73 7.12
CA PRO A 86 -5.27 -7.41 7.69
C PRO A 86 -5.75 -8.53 6.76
N ALA A 87 -6.05 -9.69 7.34
CA ALA A 87 -6.66 -10.77 6.59
C ALA A 87 -8.03 -10.34 6.03
N PRO A 88 -8.34 -10.67 4.75
CA PRO A 88 -9.67 -10.46 4.19
C PRO A 88 -10.76 -11.01 5.10
N CYS A 89 -11.77 -10.18 5.39
CA CYS A 89 -12.94 -10.60 6.14
C CYS A 89 -14.17 -10.64 5.24
N LEU A 90 -15.03 -11.65 5.46
CA LEU A 90 -16.34 -11.69 4.82
C LEU A 90 -17.29 -10.74 5.54
N HIS A 91 -18.33 -10.31 4.83
CA HIS A 91 -19.47 -9.62 5.45
C HIS A 91 -20.00 -10.42 6.65
N HIS A 92 -20.45 -9.73 7.70
CA HIS A 92 -20.86 -10.36 8.96
C HIS A 92 -22.02 -11.35 8.81
N ASP A 93 -22.91 -11.12 7.84
CA ASP A 93 -24.04 -12.00 7.53
C ASP A 93 -23.68 -13.21 6.64
N ALA A 94 -22.40 -13.40 6.30
CA ALA A 94 -21.99 -14.54 5.50
C ALA A 94 -22.24 -15.87 6.27
N PRO A 95 -22.62 -16.95 5.57
CA PRO A 95 -22.85 -18.23 6.24
C PRO A 95 -21.60 -18.69 7.00
N ARG A 96 -21.77 -19.29 8.19
CA ARG A 96 -20.66 -19.83 9.00
C ARG A 96 -19.74 -20.75 8.20
N ALA A 97 -20.29 -21.54 7.27
CA ALA A 97 -19.50 -22.40 6.39
C ALA A 97 -18.53 -21.61 5.50
N ALA A 98 -18.91 -20.43 5.01
CA ALA A 98 -18.06 -19.55 4.21
C ALA A 98 -16.89 -19.00 5.05
N HIS A 99 -17.15 -18.57 6.30
CA HIS A 99 -16.09 -18.14 7.20
C HIS A 99 -15.08 -19.26 7.51
N LEU A 100 -15.55 -20.49 7.69
CA LEU A 100 -14.66 -21.64 7.88
C LEU A 100 -13.86 -21.96 6.63
N ALA A 101 -14.49 -21.94 5.46
CA ALA A 101 -13.80 -22.16 4.18
C ALA A 101 -12.71 -21.12 3.92
N LEU A 102 -12.98 -19.83 4.19
CA LEU A 102 -11.97 -18.77 4.03
C LEU A 102 -10.79 -18.96 4.98
N ARG A 103 -11.05 -19.25 6.26
CA ARG A 103 -9.99 -19.54 7.24
C ARG A 103 -9.14 -20.74 6.83
N ALA A 104 -9.78 -21.82 6.37
CA ALA A 104 -9.07 -23.00 5.89
C ALA A 104 -8.23 -22.69 4.64
N ALA A 105 -8.75 -21.86 3.72
CA ALA A 105 -8.04 -21.45 2.52
C ALA A 105 -6.81 -20.58 2.86
N HIS A 106 -6.92 -19.62 3.79
CA HIS A 106 -5.79 -18.83 4.26
C HIS A 106 -4.72 -19.70 4.93
N ALA A 107 -5.11 -20.60 5.83
CA ALA A 107 -4.16 -21.50 6.47
C ALA A 107 -3.43 -22.39 5.45
N ALA A 108 -4.14 -22.88 4.42
CA ALA A 108 -3.52 -23.64 3.34
C ALA A 108 -2.56 -22.77 2.49
N TYR A 109 -2.92 -21.51 2.22
CA TYR A 109 -2.06 -20.55 1.50
C TYR A 109 -0.77 -20.28 2.27
N GLU A 110 -0.86 -19.88 3.54
CA GLU A 110 0.30 -19.59 4.41
C GLU A 110 1.21 -20.81 4.57
N SER A 111 0.65 -22.02 4.62
CA SER A 111 1.47 -23.24 4.70
C SER A 111 2.28 -23.53 3.42
N ARG A 112 1.83 -23.00 2.27
CA ARG A 112 2.46 -23.21 0.96
C ARG A 112 3.39 -22.07 0.57
N PHE A 113 3.09 -20.85 1.01
CA PHE A 113 3.81 -19.61 0.68
C PHE A 113 4.22 -18.91 1.99
N PRO A 114 5.29 -19.39 2.65
CA PRO A 114 5.82 -18.77 3.85
C PRO A 114 6.57 -17.46 3.55
#